data_AF-A0AAD9L038-F1
#
_entry.id   AF-A0AAD9L038-F1
#
_cell.length_a   1.000
_cell.length_b   1.000
_cell.length_c   1.000
_cell.angle_alpha   90.00
_cell.angle_beta   90.00
_cell.angle_gamma   90.00
#
_symmetry.space_group_name_H-M   'P 1'
#
loop_
_entity.id
_entity.type
_entity.pdbx_description
1 polymer ?
#
loop_
_entity_poly.entity_id
_entity_poly.type
_entity_poly.pdbx_seq_one_letter_code
_entity_poly.pdbx_strand_id
1 'polypeptide(L)'
;MASTSVVRLSHDRDAAKQEGGSTVVPYSWAPKREPVFYHEPLPAINTRPLIQFCERVPGDGEDYDADWGVDDDEAIDGIDEDIADDSSGDDSDIGPAEGSTTKARLHTATKRMLGLSLHSRASSATASPDHTSRSVTVSPTRVRALSAVSTISSDSELQVALMPSLFPYVPPTINFVLDGQKVESLPWEIRRMLKWRLSPITPNVVKQCIARSHFKITRRSYDWIGYFGKHMKAQGFKAIREYQKVNHFPGSFQMGRKDRLWRNLSRMQVHYGKREFNFFPQTFVLPIDAKLLKRAWDEGGNRHKWIIKPPASARGIGIRVVHKWNQIPKRRQVIVQRYLSRPYLINGSKFDLRLYVYITSYDPLRIYLYDDGLVRFASCKYSYSTKTLSNRYMHLTNYSINKRNDGYKQNDDENVCQGHKWALKALWGYLKKYGINTTAIWENIKDIILKTVISSETFINSLVKSNVRRRYSCHELFGFDVFLDETLKPWIIEVNISPSLHSNSPLDMTIKGGMVKDMLNIAGFQIPDRSEVVSVPWLPAPT
;
A
#
# COMPACT_ATOMS: atom_id res chain seq x y z
N MET A 1 17.36 -14.57 -23.33
CA MET A 1 18.71 -14.89 -22.82
C MET A 1 19.53 -13.62 -22.92
N ALA A 2 19.86 -13.05 -21.77
CA ALA A 2 20.94 -12.09 -21.59
C ALA A 2 21.55 -12.43 -20.24
N SER A 3 22.84 -12.77 -20.26
CA SER A 3 23.60 -13.26 -19.11
C SER A 3 23.62 -12.27 -17.96
N THR A 4 23.36 -12.77 -16.76
CA THR A 4 23.70 -12.11 -15.51
C THR A 4 25.21 -12.23 -15.31
N SER A 5 25.94 -11.16 -15.60
CA SER A 5 27.36 -11.03 -15.21
C SER A 5 27.43 -10.58 -13.76
N VAL A 6 27.89 -11.49 -12.89
CA VAL A 6 28.22 -11.20 -11.49
C VAL A 6 29.57 -10.48 -11.46
N VAL A 7 29.59 -9.21 -11.10
CA VAL A 7 30.83 -8.48 -10.80
C VAL A 7 31.03 -8.51 -9.29
N ARG A 8 32.02 -9.30 -8.83
CA ARG A 8 32.60 -9.22 -7.49
C ARG A 8 33.53 -8.00 -7.46
N LEU A 9 33.27 -7.05 -6.58
CA LEU A 9 34.21 -6.00 -6.20
C LEU A 9 34.94 -6.46 -4.93
N SER A 10 36.17 -6.97 -5.10
CA SER A 10 37.14 -7.08 -4.01
C SER A 10 37.81 -5.72 -3.81
N HIS A 11 37.82 -5.26 -2.56
CA HIS A 11 38.60 -4.11 -2.13
C HIS A 11 40.08 -4.48 -2.16
N ASP A 12 40.90 -3.70 -2.87
CA ASP A 12 42.34 -3.62 -2.63
C ASP A 12 42.67 -2.19 -2.19
N ARG A 13 43.36 -2.12 -1.06
CA ARG A 13 44.05 -0.94 -0.55
C ARG A 13 45.54 -1.26 -0.48
N ASP A 14 46.30 -0.23 -0.82
CA ASP A 14 47.67 0.07 -0.38
C ASP A 14 48.85 -0.22 -1.33
N ALA A 15 49.37 0.92 -1.81
CA ALA A 15 50.75 1.39 -1.69
C ALA A 15 51.86 0.86 -2.63
N ALA A 16 52.57 1.84 -3.19
CA ALA A 16 53.74 1.73 -4.05
C ALA A 16 55.03 1.47 -3.26
N LYS A 17 55.96 0.67 -3.83
CA LYS A 17 57.34 1.08 -4.21
C LYS A 17 58.23 -0.12 -4.64
N GLN A 18 58.87 0.09 -5.79
CA GLN A 18 60.22 -0.27 -6.25
C GLN A 18 60.82 -1.71 -6.16
N GLU A 19 61.30 -2.11 -7.34
CA GLU A 19 62.58 -2.74 -7.69
C GLU A 19 62.77 -4.27 -7.65
N GLY A 20 62.95 -4.83 -8.86
CA GLY A 20 64.17 -5.58 -9.22
C GLY A 20 64.11 -7.11 -9.18
N GLY A 21 64.43 -7.74 -10.33
CA GLY A 21 65.10 -9.05 -10.32
C GLY A 21 64.38 -10.21 -11.03
N SER A 22 64.84 -10.47 -12.26
CA SER A 22 64.69 -11.69 -13.06
C SER A 22 64.90 -13.00 -12.26
N THR A 23 64.17 -14.09 -12.59
CA THR A 23 64.73 -15.39 -13.07
C THR A 23 63.59 -16.36 -13.47
N VAL A 24 63.77 -17.02 -14.61
CA VAL A 24 62.95 -18.08 -15.23
C VAL A 24 63.47 -19.46 -14.80
N VAL A 25 62.61 -20.48 -14.52
CA VAL A 25 62.66 -21.89 -15.03
C VAL A 25 61.31 -22.62 -14.70
N PRO A 26 60.74 -23.48 -15.60
CA PRO A 26 59.38 -24.06 -15.52
C PRO A 26 59.36 -25.57 -15.18
N TYR A 27 58.19 -26.19 -14.88
CA TYR A 27 57.80 -27.62 -15.00
C TYR A 27 56.40 -27.79 -14.33
N SER A 28 55.44 -28.65 -14.66
CA SER A 28 55.01 -29.48 -15.79
C SER A 28 53.60 -30.02 -15.45
N TRP A 29 52.82 -30.43 -16.46
CA TRP A 29 51.49 -31.04 -16.31
C TRP A 29 51.56 -32.58 -16.22
N ALA A 30 50.66 -33.21 -15.43
CA ALA A 30 49.79 -34.38 -15.74
C ALA A 30 49.37 -35.15 -14.43
N PRO A 31 48.44 -36.14 -14.43
CA PRO A 31 47.06 -35.94 -13.97
C PRO A 31 46.51 -36.95 -12.92
N LYS A 32 45.33 -36.62 -12.37
CA LYS A 32 44.25 -37.47 -11.77
C LYS A 32 44.59 -38.45 -10.63
N ARG A 33 43.97 -38.23 -9.46
CA ARG A 33 43.29 -39.26 -8.65
C ARG A 33 42.06 -38.66 -7.93
N GLU A 34 40.89 -39.27 -8.11
CA GLU A 34 39.72 -39.08 -7.24
C GLU A 34 39.95 -39.77 -5.88
N PRO A 35 39.32 -39.25 -4.81
CA PRO A 35 38.76 -40.18 -3.83
C PRO A 35 37.35 -39.77 -3.34
N VAL A 36 36.42 -40.70 -3.57
CA VAL A 36 35.46 -41.32 -2.63
C VAL A 36 35.05 -40.52 -1.38
N PHE A 37 33.74 -40.27 -1.31
CA PHE A 37 33.00 -39.71 -0.17
C PHE A 37 32.96 -40.68 1.03
N TYR A 38 33.28 -40.17 2.21
CA TYR A 38 32.79 -40.71 3.49
C TYR A 38 32.11 -39.58 4.29
N HIS A 39 30.90 -39.89 4.77
CA HIS A 39 30.11 -39.06 5.65
C HIS A 39 30.67 -39.10 7.08
N GLU A 40 31.06 -37.95 7.61
CA GLU A 40 31.12 -37.71 9.06
C GLU A 40 30.43 -36.38 9.42
N PRO A 41 29.67 -36.33 10.53
CA PRO A 41 28.90 -35.17 10.94
C PRO A 41 29.79 -34.10 11.60
N LEU A 42 29.65 -32.85 11.16
CA LEU A 42 30.31 -31.69 11.78
C LEU A 42 29.73 -31.40 13.19
N PRO A 43 30.57 -30.99 14.15
CA PRO A 43 30.17 -30.77 15.53
C PRO A 43 29.37 -29.48 15.73
N ALA A 44 28.44 -29.51 16.69
CA ALA A 44 27.63 -28.40 17.12
C ALA A 44 28.49 -27.21 17.60
N ILE A 45 28.26 -26.02 17.00
CA ILE A 45 28.83 -24.77 17.49
C ILE A 45 28.06 -24.36 18.74
N ASN A 46 28.75 -24.54 19.86
CA ASN A 46 28.36 -24.17 21.21
C ASN A 46 28.39 -22.64 21.34
N THR A 47 27.23 -21.98 21.32
CA THR A 47 27.12 -20.55 21.65
C THR A 47 27.10 -20.39 23.16
N ARG A 48 28.27 -20.09 23.75
CA ARG A 48 28.37 -19.68 25.16
C ARG A 48 27.88 -18.23 25.34
N PRO A 49 27.32 -17.90 26.51
CA PRO A 49 26.44 -16.76 26.73
C PRO A 49 27.22 -15.44 26.80
N LEU A 50 26.59 -14.37 26.29
CA LEU A 50 27.06 -13.01 26.45
C LEU A 50 27.09 -12.64 27.92
N ILE A 51 28.30 -12.34 28.39
CA ILE A 51 28.65 -11.87 29.72
C ILE A 51 27.96 -10.52 29.95
N GLN A 52 27.16 -10.47 31.00
CA GLN A 52 26.52 -9.29 31.55
C GLN A 52 27.60 -8.43 32.23
N PHE A 53 27.96 -7.29 31.61
CA PHE A 53 28.73 -6.27 32.31
C PHE A 53 27.79 -5.35 33.06
N CYS A 54 27.89 -5.43 34.39
CA CYS A 54 27.35 -4.49 35.35
C CYS A 54 28.29 -3.28 35.40
N GLU A 55 27.82 -2.11 34.99
CA GLU A 55 28.42 -0.84 35.40
C GLU A 55 27.40 -0.02 36.21
N ARG A 56 27.90 0.38 37.38
CA ARG A 56 27.24 1.13 38.44
C ARG A 56 26.94 2.55 37.98
N VAL A 57 25.71 2.98 38.19
CA VAL A 57 25.32 4.39 38.24
C VAL A 57 25.55 4.89 39.67
N PRO A 58 26.28 5.99 39.91
CA PRO A 58 26.21 6.70 41.19
C PRO A 58 24.89 7.50 41.25
N GLY A 59 24.19 7.38 42.39
CA GLY A 59 22.91 8.00 42.74
C GLY A 59 22.85 9.53 42.59
N ASP A 60 21.71 10.20 42.70
CA ASP A 60 20.47 9.90 43.41
C ASP A 60 19.31 10.65 42.72
N GLY A 61 18.07 10.17 42.88
CA GLY A 61 16.88 11.03 42.73
C GLY A 61 15.67 10.44 42.01
N GLU A 62 14.90 9.64 42.75
CA GLU A 62 13.46 9.38 42.62
C GLU A 62 12.97 8.46 41.50
N ASP A 63 12.72 7.22 41.92
CA ASP A 63 11.81 6.26 41.30
C ASP A 63 10.43 6.87 41.03
N TYR A 64 10.07 6.94 39.74
CA TYR A 64 8.68 6.97 39.30
C TYR A 64 8.50 5.90 38.21
N ASP A 65 8.59 4.63 38.63
CA ASP A 65 7.86 3.56 37.95
C ASP A 65 6.38 3.73 38.27
N ALA A 66 5.77 4.72 37.62
CA ALA A 66 4.33 4.80 37.48
C ALA A 66 3.95 3.89 36.32
N ASP A 67 3.49 2.70 36.69
CA ASP A 67 2.51 1.90 35.98
C ASP A 67 1.40 2.81 35.43
N TRP A 68 1.60 3.32 34.23
CA TRP A 68 0.58 4.02 33.47
C TRP A 68 -0.11 2.99 32.58
N GLY A 69 -0.93 2.15 33.23
CA GLY A 69 -2.18 1.67 32.66
C GLY A 69 -3.04 2.87 32.27
N VAL A 70 -2.73 3.49 31.14
CA VAL A 70 -3.69 4.34 30.45
C VAL A 70 -4.46 3.41 29.55
N ASP A 71 -5.73 3.20 29.88
CA ASP A 71 -6.72 2.62 28.98
C ASP A 71 -6.59 3.30 27.62
N ASP A 72 -6.01 2.55 26.68
CA ASP A 72 -5.58 3.01 25.36
C ASP A 72 -6.80 3.04 24.41
N ASP A 73 -7.92 3.65 24.82
CA ASP A 73 -9.23 3.28 24.22
C ASP A 73 -10.27 4.38 23.96
N GLU A 74 -10.05 5.66 24.23
CA GLU A 74 -11.05 6.72 23.91
C GLU A 74 -10.58 7.80 22.92
N ALA A 75 -9.88 7.42 21.84
CA ALA A 75 -9.49 8.42 20.83
C ALA A 75 -9.55 7.95 19.38
N ILE A 76 -10.61 7.24 18.97
CA ILE A 76 -11.08 7.24 17.57
C ILE A 76 -12.63 7.17 17.54
N ASP A 77 -13.29 8.20 18.08
CA ASP A 77 -14.68 8.54 17.75
C ASP A 77 -14.67 9.76 16.81
N GLY A 78 -14.13 9.57 15.60
CA GLY A 78 -14.02 10.63 14.61
C GLY A 78 -14.14 10.15 13.16
N ILE A 79 -14.74 8.97 12.96
CA ILE A 79 -15.25 8.54 11.65
C ILE A 79 -16.77 8.69 11.75
N ASP A 80 -17.25 9.93 11.61
CA ASP A 80 -18.66 10.16 11.34
C ASP A 80 -19.04 9.52 10.00
N GLU A 81 -20.20 8.89 10.03
CA GLU A 81 -20.99 8.40 8.92
C GLU A 81 -21.47 9.58 8.07
N ASP A 82 -20.97 9.69 6.84
CA ASP A 82 -21.72 10.32 5.76
C ASP A 82 -22.25 9.16 4.89
N ILE A 83 -23.30 8.48 5.39
CA ILE A 83 -24.23 7.74 4.54
C ILE A 83 -25.14 8.83 3.96
N ALA A 84 -24.94 9.18 2.70
CA ALA A 84 -26.01 9.81 1.94
C ALA A 84 -27.08 8.75 1.71
N ASP A 85 -28.19 8.88 2.45
CA ASP A 85 -29.46 8.27 2.14
C ASP A 85 -29.85 8.64 0.70
N ASP A 86 -30.14 7.63 -0.10
CA ASP A 86 -31.08 7.79 -1.21
C ASP A 86 -31.85 6.47 -1.35
N SER A 87 -32.86 6.34 -0.50
CA SER A 87 -33.89 5.32 -0.59
C SER A 87 -35.20 6.01 -0.96
N SER A 88 -35.54 6.03 -2.24
CA SER A 88 -36.93 6.10 -2.69
C SER A 88 -37.30 4.70 -3.19
N GLY A 89 -37.94 3.93 -2.31
CA GLY A 89 -38.80 2.85 -2.74
C GLY A 89 -40.15 3.44 -3.13
N ASP A 90 -40.69 2.99 -4.25
CA ASP A 90 -42.13 3.03 -4.50
C ASP A 90 -42.49 1.72 -5.22
N ASP A 91 -43.08 0.81 -4.45
CA ASP A 91 -43.96 -0.24 -4.94
C ASP A 91 -45.39 0.17 -4.53
N SER A 92 -46.26 0.43 -5.49
CA SER A 92 -47.67 0.03 -5.40
C SER A 92 -48.37 0.10 -6.75
N ASP A 93 -48.76 -1.10 -7.22
CA ASP A 93 -49.86 -1.33 -8.14
C ASP A 93 -51.17 -0.73 -7.60
N ILE A 94 -51.99 -0.14 -8.47
CA ILE A 94 -53.47 -0.22 -8.57
C ILE A 94 -53.88 0.54 -9.85
N GLY A 95 -54.54 -0.14 -10.80
CA GLY A 95 -55.24 0.48 -11.94
C GLY A 95 -56.69 0.90 -11.61
N PRO A 96 -57.57 1.06 -12.61
CA PRO A 96 -57.54 2.06 -13.67
C PRO A 96 -58.80 2.97 -13.61
N ALA A 97 -58.77 4.14 -14.27
CA ALA A 97 -60.00 4.91 -14.53
C ALA A 97 -59.92 5.70 -15.85
N GLU A 98 -61.05 5.67 -16.55
CA GLU A 98 -61.36 6.16 -17.88
C GLU A 98 -61.35 7.70 -18.01
N GLY A 99 -61.22 8.21 -19.25
CA GLY A 99 -61.53 9.63 -19.51
C GLY A 99 -61.02 10.20 -20.84
N SER A 100 -61.78 9.98 -21.91
CA SER A 100 -61.73 10.62 -23.23
C SER A 100 -61.47 12.14 -23.24
N THR A 101 -60.65 12.65 -24.17
CA THR A 101 -61.11 13.59 -25.23
C THR A 101 -60.06 13.99 -26.27
N THR A 102 -60.51 13.86 -27.51
CA THR A 102 -60.16 14.31 -28.86
C THR A 102 -59.45 15.67 -29.09
N LYS A 103 -58.48 15.66 -30.04
CA LYS A 103 -58.32 16.49 -31.28
C LYS A 103 -56.82 16.66 -31.60
N ALA A 104 -56.30 16.77 -32.83
CA ALA A 104 -56.70 16.41 -34.18
C ALA A 104 -55.46 16.66 -35.09
N ARG A 105 -55.25 15.80 -36.11
CA ARG A 105 -54.65 16.05 -37.44
C ARG A 105 -53.24 16.69 -37.56
N LEU A 106 -52.32 16.02 -38.26
CA LEU A 106 -52.16 16.16 -39.73
C LEU A 106 -51.26 15.06 -40.34
N HIS A 107 -51.55 14.78 -41.61
CA HIS A 107 -50.99 13.84 -42.60
C HIS A 107 -49.44 13.77 -42.63
N THR A 108 -48.79 12.66 -43.01
CA THR A 108 -48.77 12.13 -44.40
C THR A 108 -48.28 10.67 -44.50
N ALA A 109 -48.95 9.96 -45.40
CA ALA A 109 -48.82 8.59 -45.93
C ALA A 109 -47.40 8.18 -46.44
N THR A 110 -46.91 6.96 -46.17
CA THR A 110 -47.10 5.65 -46.88
C THR A 110 -46.10 5.44 -48.04
N LYS A 111 -45.23 4.40 -48.00
CA LYS A 111 -45.36 3.09 -48.71
C LYS A 111 -44.11 2.24 -48.34
N ARG A 112 -44.16 0.99 -47.83
CA ARG A 112 -44.52 -0.31 -48.45
C ARG A 112 -43.90 -0.49 -49.85
N MET A 113 -43.29 -1.59 -50.27
CA MET A 113 -43.13 -2.98 -49.79
C MET A 113 -42.16 -3.68 -50.78
N LEU A 114 -41.60 -4.85 -50.39
CA LEU A 114 -41.11 -5.97 -51.25
C LEU A 114 -39.95 -5.64 -52.22
N GLY A 115 -38.85 -6.38 -52.30
CA GLY A 115 -38.66 -7.82 -52.31
C GLY A 115 -37.98 -8.17 -53.64
N LEU A 116 -36.87 -8.95 -53.63
CA LEU A 116 -36.44 -9.90 -54.66
C LEU A 116 -34.99 -10.36 -54.43
N SER A 117 -34.79 -11.66 -54.54
CA SER A 117 -33.49 -12.34 -54.53
C SER A 117 -32.82 -12.22 -55.90
N LEU A 118 -31.49 -12.38 -55.95
CA LEU A 118 -30.83 -13.08 -57.06
C LEU A 118 -29.44 -13.58 -56.67
N HIS A 119 -29.15 -14.76 -57.21
CA HIS A 119 -27.99 -15.62 -57.03
C HIS A 119 -26.71 -15.05 -57.67
N SER A 120 -25.54 -15.48 -57.18
CA SER A 120 -24.50 -16.01 -58.08
C SER A 120 -23.64 -17.09 -57.41
N ARG A 121 -23.55 -18.24 -58.11
CA ARG A 121 -22.57 -19.33 -57.97
C ARG A 121 -21.18 -18.81 -58.40
N ALA A 122 -20.06 -19.36 -57.93
CA ALA A 122 -19.44 -20.60 -58.42
C ALA A 122 -18.29 -21.00 -57.46
N SER A 123 -18.27 -22.25 -56.95
CA SER A 123 -17.46 -23.39 -57.45
C SER A 123 -15.98 -23.31 -57.05
N SER A 124 -15.24 -24.33 -56.64
CA SER A 124 -15.43 -25.73 -56.22
C SER A 124 -14.00 -26.28 -56.12
N ALA A 125 -13.61 -26.97 -55.06
CA ALA A 125 -12.59 -28.03 -55.15
C ALA A 125 -12.61 -28.91 -53.88
N THR A 126 -12.99 -30.14 -54.11
CA THR A 126 -13.06 -31.33 -53.27
C THR A 126 -11.68 -31.93 -52.98
N ALA A 127 -11.50 -32.54 -51.80
CA ALA A 127 -11.13 -33.96 -51.64
C ALA A 127 -10.76 -34.29 -50.18
N SER A 128 -11.32 -35.40 -49.68
CA SER A 128 -10.91 -36.15 -48.49
C SER A 128 -10.19 -37.45 -48.95
N PRO A 129 -9.94 -38.43 -48.07
CA PRO A 129 -8.98 -38.50 -46.96
C PRO A 129 -7.86 -39.53 -47.25
N ASP A 130 -6.79 -39.59 -46.45
CA ASP A 130 -6.13 -40.89 -46.27
C ASP A 130 -5.30 -41.02 -44.99
N HIS A 131 -5.31 -42.24 -44.47
CA HIS A 131 -4.68 -42.70 -43.24
C HIS A 131 -3.14 -42.82 -43.36
N THR A 132 -2.40 -42.61 -42.26
CA THR A 132 -1.31 -43.50 -41.86
C THR A 132 -0.84 -43.24 -40.43
N SER A 133 -0.48 -44.33 -39.78
CA SER A 133 -0.02 -44.49 -38.40
C SER A 133 1.37 -43.90 -38.12
N ARG A 134 1.61 -43.53 -36.84
CA ARG A 134 2.59 -44.14 -35.90
C ARG A 134 3.52 -43.16 -35.17
N SER A 135 3.60 -43.44 -33.86
CA SER A 135 4.68 -43.22 -32.91
C SER A 135 4.71 -41.92 -32.10
N VAL A 136 4.60 -42.15 -30.79
CA VAL A 136 4.75 -41.25 -29.66
C VAL A 136 6.24 -41.12 -29.35
N THR A 137 6.73 -39.89 -29.24
CA THR A 137 7.92 -39.55 -28.43
C THR A 137 7.74 -38.15 -27.86
N VAL A 138 7.62 -38.08 -26.54
CA VAL A 138 7.47 -36.83 -25.77
C VAL A 138 8.87 -36.32 -25.41
N SER A 139 9.17 -35.10 -25.81
CA SER A 139 10.34 -34.33 -25.38
C SER A 139 9.88 -32.99 -24.79
N PRO A 140 10.45 -32.52 -23.66
CA PRO A 140 9.90 -31.39 -22.91
C PRO A 140 10.39 -30.05 -23.49
N THR A 141 9.48 -29.26 -24.06
CA THR A 141 9.82 -27.95 -24.61
C THR A 141 9.57 -26.83 -23.60
N ARG A 142 10.69 -26.19 -23.22
CA ARG A 142 10.85 -24.87 -22.59
C ARG A 142 9.66 -23.92 -22.73
N VAL A 143 9.16 -23.44 -21.58
CA VAL A 143 8.28 -22.27 -21.47
C VAL A 143 9.05 -21.02 -21.87
N ARG A 144 8.65 -20.37 -22.97
CA ARG A 144 9.17 -19.09 -23.44
C ARG A 144 8.19 -18.01 -23.02
N ALA A 145 8.60 -17.14 -22.09
CA ALA A 145 7.90 -15.91 -21.77
C ALA A 145 7.91 -14.99 -22.99
N LEU A 146 6.72 -14.56 -23.43
CA LEU A 146 6.56 -13.54 -24.47
C LEU A 146 5.86 -12.32 -23.85
N SER A 147 6.62 -11.24 -23.80
CA SER A 147 6.14 -9.88 -23.73
C SER A 147 5.39 -9.54 -25.03
N ALA A 148 4.11 -9.20 -24.95
CA ALA A 148 3.39 -8.56 -26.04
C ALA A 148 2.58 -7.41 -25.46
N VAL A 149 2.92 -6.20 -25.92
CA VAL A 149 2.04 -5.03 -25.86
C VAL A 149 0.87 -5.34 -26.80
N SER A 150 -0.34 -5.51 -26.26
CA SER A 150 -1.54 -5.72 -27.03
C SER A 150 -2.43 -4.47 -27.01
N THR A 151 -2.72 -4.02 -28.22
CA THR A 151 -3.77 -3.10 -28.61
C THR A 151 -5.12 -3.59 -28.10
N ILE A 152 -5.96 -2.66 -27.63
CA ILE A 152 -7.29 -2.92 -27.06
C ILE A 152 -8.19 -3.52 -28.15
N SER A 153 -8.48 -4.82 -28.06
CA SER A 153 -9.63 -5.46 -28.68
C SER A 153 -10.58 -5.91 -27.56
N SER A 154 -11.79 -5.37 -27.59
CA SER A 154 -12.85 -5.58 -26.60
C SER A 154 -13.55 -6.93 -26.78
N ASP A 155 -12.84 -8.01 -26.47
CA ASP A 155 -13.45 -9.27 -26.11
C ASP A 155 -12.98 -9.57 -24.69
N SER A 156 -13.90 -9.55 -23.72
CA SER A 156 -13.54 -9.68 -22.30
C SER A 156 -13.08 -11.11 -22.01
N GLU A 157 -11.80 -11.41 -22.24
CA GLU A 157 -11.21 -12.72 -21.97
C GLU A 157 -11.48 -13.12 -20.53
N LEU A 158 -12.15 -14.27 -20.37
CA LEU A 158 -12.48 -14.84 -19.07
C LEU A 158 -11.19 -15.19 -18.33
N GLN A 159 -11.01 -14.61 -17.15
CA GLN A 159 -9.82 -14.81 -16.33
C GLN A 159 -9.96 -16.08 -15.47
N VAL A 160 -8.83 -16.76 -15.19
CA VAL A 160 -8.82 -17.90 -14.26
C VAL A 160 -9.22 -17.45 -12.85
N ALA A 161 -10.02 -18.23 -12.14
CA ALA A 161 -10.51 -17.86 -10.81
C ALA A 161 -9.49 -18.18 -9.72
N LEU A 162 -8.60 -19.16 -9.97
CA LEU A 162 -7.52 -19.57 -9.09
C LEU A 162 -6.17 -19.37 -9.77
N MET A 163 -5.29 -18.61 -9.13
CA MET A 163 -3.91 -18.50 -9.55
C MET A 163 -3.09 -19.64 -8.93
N PRO A 164 -2.47 -20.52 -9.74
CA PRO A 164 -1.60 -21.57 -9.23
C PRO A 164 -0.36 -20.94 -8.57
N SER A 165 0.12 -21.57 -7.51
CA SER A 165 1.38 -21.16 -6.90
C SER A 165 2.56 -21.52 -7.81
N LEU A 166 3.57 -20.64 -7.86
CA LEU A 166 4.86 -20.92 -8.48
C LEU A 166 5.72 -21.87 -7.61
N PHE A 167 5.35 -22.07 -6.35
CA PHE A 167 6.06 -22.92 -5.40
C PHE A 167 5.34 -24.25 -5.21
N PRO A 168 6.06 -25.39 -5.27
CA PRO A 168 5.50 -26.70 -4.98
C PRO A 168 4.82 -26.73 -3.61
N TYR A 169 3.72 -27.48 -3.51
CA TYR A 169 2.96 -27.71 -2.27
C TYR A 169 2.36 -26.46 -1.60
N VAL A 170 2.34 -25.31 -2.30
CA VAL A 170 1.62 -24.12 -1.86
C VAL A 170 0.26 -24.08 -2.58
N PRO A 171 -0.87 -24.03 -1.84
CA PRO A 171 -2.20 -24.00 -2.45
C PRO A 171 -2.40 -22.81 -3.40
N PRO A 172 -3.25 -22.96 -4.43
CA PRO A 172 -3.62 -21.85 -5.30
C PRO A 172 -4.34 -20.76 -4.52
N THR A 173 -4.33 -19.55 -5.07
CA THR A 173 -4.94 -18.37 -4.46
C THR A 173 -6.06 -17.80 -5.33
N ILE A 174 -7.03 -17.12 -4.71
CA ILE A 174 -8.13 -16.48 -5.43
C ILE A 174 -7.57 -15.35 -6.30
N ASN A 175 -7.99 -15.32 -7.58
CA ASN A 175 -7.67 -14.23 -8.50
C ASN A 175 -8.65 -13.06 -8.32
N PHE A 176 -8.11 -11.89 -8.04
CA PHE A 176 -8.85 -10.63 -8.00
C PHE A 176 -8.63 -9.83 -9.28
N VAL A 177 -9.70 -9.32 -9.86
CA VAL A 177 -9.68 -8.67 -11.18
C VAL A 177 -10.15 -7.22 -11.14
N LEU A 178 -9.73 -6.47 -12.17
CA LEU A 178 -10.15 -5.08 -12.38
C LEU A 178 -11.64 -4.98 -12.73
N ASP A 179 -12.13 -3.75 -12.77
CA ASP A 179 -13.41 -3.47 -13.36
C ASP A 179 -13.43 -3.83 -14.86
N GLY A 180 -14.58 -4.27 -15.37
CA GLY A 180 -14.74 -4.77 -16.74
C GLY A 180 -14.21 -6.19 -17.01
N GLN A 181 -13.42 -6.77 -16.09
CA GLN A 181 -12.94 -8.15 -16.19
C GLN A 181 -13.88 -9.14 -15.49
N LYS A 182 -13.97 -10.37 -16.03
CA LYS A 182 -14.74 -11.47 -15.45
C LYS A 182 -13.82 -12.64 -15.14
N VAL A 183 -14.05 -13.33 -14.03
CA VAL A 183 -13.40 -14.60 -13.71
C VAL A 183 -14.34 -15.76 -14.00
N GLU A 184 -13.78 -16.93 -14.33
CA GLU A 184 -14.53 -18.18 -14.46
C GLU A 184 -15.33 -18.50 -13.18
N SER A 185 -16.43 -19.24 -13.32
CA SER A 185 -17.22 -19.65 -12.15
C SER A 185 -16.54 -20.79 -11.43
N LEU A 186 -16.23 -20.60 -10.15
CA LEU A 186 -15.82 -21.69 -9.28
C LEU A 186 -16.99 -22.67 -9.03
N PRO A 187 -16.71 -23.96 -8.73
CA PRO A 187 -17.70 -24.90 -8.24
C PRO A 187 -18.49 -24.36 -7.05
N TRP A 188 -19.77 -24.75 -6.96
CA TRP A 188 -20.69 -24.28 -5.92
C TRP A 188 -20.15 -24.49 -4.50
N GLU A 189 -19.54 -25.65 -4.27
CA GLU A 189 -18.99 -26.06 -2.98
C GLU A 189 -17.92 -25.07 -2.50
N ILE A 190 -17.09 -24.57 -3.41
CA ILE A 190 -16.05 -23.58 -3.13
C ILE A 190 -16.69 -22.20 -2.96
N ARG A 191 -17.59 -21.79 -3.86
CA ARG A 191 -18.26 -20.48 -3.79
C ARG A 191 -19.01 -20.27 -2.47
N ARG A 192 -19.55 -21.35 -1.89
CA ARG A 192 -20.23 -21.32 -0.58
C ARG A 192 -19.29 -21.03 0.59
N MET A 193 -17.99 -21.26 0.44
CA MET A 193 -16.96 -20.99 1.43
C MET A 193 -16.41 -19.57 1.33
N LEU A 194 -16.48 -18.94 0.14
CA LEU A 194 -15.99 -17.58 -0.12
C LEU A 194 -16.87 -16.52 0.55
N LYS A 195 -16.60 -16.30 1.84
CA LYS A 195 -17.32 -15.34 2.67
C LYS A 195 -16.40 -14.23 3.14
N TRP A 196 -16.90 -13.00 3.05
CA TRP A 196 -16.21 -11.80 3.50
C TRP A 196 -16.98 -11.16 4.65
N ARG A 197 -16.31 -10.91 5.77
CA ARG A 197 -16.95 -10.34 6.95
C ARG A 197 -17.39 -8.90 6.67
N LEU A 198 -18.65 -8.62 6.96
CA LEU A 198 -19.22 -7.28 6.82
C LEU A 198 -18.46 -6.28 7.72
N SER A 199 -18.13 -5.13 7.13
CA SER A 199 -17.69 -3.95 7.85
C SER A 199 -18.29 -2.70 7.16
N PRO A 200 -18.89 -1.76 7.92
CA PRO A 200 -19.50 -0.57 7.33
C PRO A 200 -18.45 0.29 6.62
N ILE A 201 -17.22 0.29 7.11
CA ILE A 201 -16.12 1.11 6.57
C ILE A 201 -15.37 0.43 5.40
N THR A 202 -15.79 -0.75 4.94
CA THR A 202 -15.14 -1.39 3.78
C THR A 202 -15.35 -0.50 2.54
N PRO A 203 -14.29 -0.04 1.86
CA PRO A 203 -14.41 0.84 0.71
C PRO A 203 -15.12 0.17 -0.48
N ASN A 204 -15.88 0.94 -1.26
CA ASN A 204 -16.61 0.41 -2.42
C ASN A 204 -15.69 -0.27 -3.44
N VAL A 205 -14.52 0.29 -3.70
CA VAL A 205 -13.52 -0.34 -4.59
C VAL A 205 -13.09 -1.73 -4.11
N VAL A 206 -13.01 -1.96 -2.79
CA VAL A 206 -12.73 -3.29 -2.21
C VAL A 206 -13.96 -4.18 -2.36
N LYS A 207 -15.16 -3.70 -2.00
CA LYS A 207 -16.43 -4.46 -2.13
C LYS A 207 -16.65 -4.95 -3.55
N GLN A 208 -16.45 -4.07 -4.53
CA GLN A 208 -16.60 -4.40 -5.95
C GLN A 208 -15.54 -5.42 -6.40
N CYS A 209 -14.28 -5.27 -5.98
CA CYS A 209 -13.21 -6.20 -6.33
C CYS A 209 -13.45 -7.62 -5.78
N ILE A 210 -13.84 -7.74 -4.51
CA ILE A 210 -14.13 -9.06 -3.91
C ILE A 210 -15.40 -9.70 -4.52
N ALA A 211 -16.42 -8.90 -4.86
CA ALA A 211 -17.65 -9.40 -5.46
C ALA A 211 -17.39 -10.00 -6.85
N ARG A 212 -16.51 -9.38 -7.65
CA ARG A 212 -16.07 -9.93 -8.93
C ARG A 212 -15.38 -11.29 -8.79
N SER A 213 -14.76 -11.56 -7.64
CA SER A 213 -14.10 -12.85 -7.32
C SER A 213 -14.96 -13.81 -6.50
N HIS A 214 -16.29 -13.74 -6.67
CA HIS A 214 -17.29 -14.65 -6.07
C HIS A 214 -17.45 -14.60 -4.54
N PHE A 215 -16.84 -13.63 -3.84
CA PHE A 215 -17.05 -13.49 -2.39
C PHE A 215 -18.46 -12.98 -2.09
N LYS A 216 -19.09 -13.58 -1.07
CA LYS A 216 -20.36 -13.10 -0.50
C LYS A 216 -20.12 -12.45 0.86
N ILE A 217 -20.82 -11.34 1.12
CA ILE A 217 -20.78 -10.69 2.43
C ILE A 217 -21.50 -11.56 3.47
N THR A 218 -20.94 -11.66 4.68
CA THR A 218 -21.54 -12.36 5.82
C THR A 218 -21.52 -11.48 7.06
N ARG A 219 -22.58 -11.59 7.88
CA ARG A 219 -22.66 -10.96 9.21
C ARG A 219 -22.18 -11.88 10.34
N ARG A 220 -21.91 -13.15 10.03
CA ARG A 220 -21.44 -14.14 11.02
C ARG A 220 -20.04 -13.76 11.51
N SER A 221 -19.82 -13.88 12.81
CA SER A 221 -18.57 -13.46 13.46
C SER A 221 -17.38 -14.40 13.19
N TYR A 222 -17.61 -15.65 12.80
CA TYR A 222 -16.58 -16.69 12.67
C TYR A 222 -16.46 -17.33 11.28
N ASP A 223 -17.51 -17.23 10.45
CA ASP A 223 -17.64 -17.95 9.18
C ASP A 223 -17.30 -17.04 7.99
N TRP A 224 -16.03 -16.68 7.86
CA TRP A 224 -15.48 -15.77 6.84
C TRP A 224 -14.00 -16.06 6.59
N ILE A 225 -13.48 -15.68 5.42
CA ILE A 225 -12.06 -15.83 5.02
C ILE A 225 -11.35 -14.46 5.06
N GLY A 226 -12.01 -13.40 4.58
CA GLY A 226 -11.44 -12.06 4.54
C GLY A 226 -12.22 -11.05 5.37
N TYR A 227 -11.49 -10.09 5.94
CA TYR A 227 -12.01 -8.92 6.62
C TYR A 227 -11.22 -7.67 6.22
N PHE A 228 -11.95 -6.63 5.85
CA PHE A 228 -11.38 -5.31 5.60
C PHE A 228 -12.21 -4.26 6.34
N GLY A 229 -11.71 -3.82 7.49
CA GLY A 229 -12.49 -2.98 8.39
C GLY A 229 -11.67 -2.26 9.43
N LYS A 230 -12.28 -1.96 10.58
CA LYS A 230 -11.68 -1.15 11.65
C LYS A 230 -10.49 -1.93 12.24
N HIS A 231 -9.45 -1.19 12.60
CA HIS A 231 -8.34 -1.72 13.38
C HIS A 231 -8.86 -2.25 14.73
N MET A 232 -8.37 -3.39 15.18
CA MET A 232 -8.77 -4.05 16.43
C MET A 232 -7.67 -3.95 17.48
N LYS A 233 -8.04 -4.03 18.77
CA LYS A 233 -7.04 -4.13 19.85
C LYS A 233 -6.17 -5.36 19.66
N ALA A 234 -4.93 -5.31 20.14
CA ALA A 234 -3.94 -6.40 19.96
C ALA A 234 -4.50 -7.77 20.38
N GLN A 235 -5.19 -7.85 21.52
CA GLN A 235 -5.78 -9.10 22.00
C GLN A 235 -6.86 -9.68 21.07
N GLY A 236 -7.58 -8.82 20.33
CA GLY A 236 -8.61 -9.24 19.37
C GLY A 236 -8.05 -10.09 18.23
N PHE A 237 -6.77 -9.93 17.89
CA PHE A 237 -6.12 -10.74 16.86
C PHE A 237 -5.99 -12.23 17.26
N LYS A 238 -6.04 -12.56 18.56
CA LYS A 238 -5.96 -13.95 19.05
C LYS A 238 -7.17 -14.81 18.63
N ALA A 239 -8.28 -14.15 18.33
CA ALA A 239 -9.51 -14.79 17.86
C ALA A 239 -9.50 -15.11 16.36
N ILE A 240 -8.55 -14.55 15.60
CA ILE A 240 -8.45 -14.77 14.16
C ILE A 240 -7.94 -16.19 13.90
N ARG A 241 -8.70 -16.94 13.10
CA ARG A 241 -8.38 -18.33 12.74
C ARG A 241 -7.26 -18.36 11.69
N GLU A 242 -6.61 -19.50 11.57
CA GLU A 242 -5.39 -19.63 10.75
C GLU A 242 -5.63 -19.41 9.25
N TYR A 243 -6.83 -19.73 8.76
CA TYR A 243 -7.25 -19.49 7.38
C TYR A 243 -7.82 -18.09 7.13
N GLN A 244 -8.04 -17.30 8.19
CA GLN A 244 -8.63 -15.97 8.10
C GLN A 244 -7.58 -14.90 7.87
N LYS A 245 -7.94 -13.88 7.10
CA LYS A 245 -7.13 -12.69 6.85
C LYS A 245 -7.82 -11.40 7.29
N VAL A 246 -7.06 -10.52 7.92
CA VAL A 246 -7.44 -9.17 8.33
C VAL A 246 -6.47 -8.14 7.76
N ASN A 247 -7.00 -6.98 7.38
CA ASN A 247 -6.28 -5.91 6.71
C ASN A 247 -5.43 -4.99 7.63
N HIS A 248 -5.06 -5.48 8.82
CA HIS A 248 -4.26 -4.75 9.81
C HIS A 248 -3.29 -5.68 10.54
N PHE A 249 -2.20 -5.13 11.06
CA PHE A 249 -1.35 -5.80 12.07
C PHE A 249 -1.70 -5.32 13.49
N PRO A 250 -1.48 -6.13 14.54
CA PRO A 250 -1.43 -5.59 15.89
C PRO A 250 -0.23 -4.64 16.00
N GLY A 251 -0.47 -3.43 16.52
CA GLY A 251 0.60 -2.43 16.73
C GLY A 251 0.86 -1.47 15.57
N SER A 252 0.06 -1.47 14.49
CA SER A 252 0.23 -0.55 13.34
C SER A 252 0.32 0.93 13.74
N PHE A 253 -0.28 1.31 14.87
CA PHE A 253 -0.18 2.64 15.45
C PHE A 253 1.25 3.06 15.84
N GLN A 254 2.20 2.13 15.98
CA GLN A 254 3.63 2.43 16.15
C GLN A 254 4.21 3.21 14.97
N MET A 255 3.65 2.98 13.78
CA MET A 255 3.98 3.73 12.57
C MET A 255 2.92 4.79 12.23
N GLY A 256 1.64 4.52 12.57
CA GLY A 256 0.50 5.37 12.24
C GLY A 256 0.31 6.63 13.09
N ARG A 257 0.52 6.51 14.41
CA ARG A 257 0.40 7.66 15.30
C ARG A 257 1.63 8.53 15.14
N LYS A 258 1.40 9.82 14.90
CA LYS A 258 2.48 10.77 14.60
C LYS A 258 3.51 10.79 15.74
N ASP A 259 3.09 10.77 16.99
CA ASP A 259 3.99 10.83 18.14
C ASP A 259 4.82 9.55 18.31
N ARG A 260 4.26 8.37 17.97
CA ARG A 260 5.01 7.10 17.98
C ARG A 260 5.99 7.03 16.81
N LEU A 261 5.54 7.40 15.62
CA LEU A 261 6.38 7.49 14.42
C LEU A 261 7.62 8.35 14.67
N TRP A 262 7.45 9.54 15.26
CA TRP A 262 8.59 10.41 15.53
C TRP A 262 9.53 9.87 16.59
N ARG A 263 9.01 9.29 17.69
CA ARG A 263 9.88 8.65 18.69
C ARG A 263 10.70 7.52 18.08
N ASN A 264 10.08 6.69 17.23
CA ASN A 264 10.76 5.59 16.55
C ASN A 264 11.85 6.09 15.60
N LEU A 265 11.55 7.08 14.77
CA LEU A 265 12.52 7.69 13.86
C LEU A 265 13.65 8.43 14.60
N SER A 266 13.33 9.19 15.65
CA SER A 266 14.32 9.88 16.49
C SER A 266 15.26 8.89 17.19
N ARG A 267 14.74 7.77 17.72
CA ARG A 267 15.56 6.70 18.29
C ARG A 267 16.55 6.15 17.26
N MET A 268 16.08 5.88 16.05
CA MET A 268 16.96 5.41 14.97
C MET A 268 17.99 6.46 14.56
N GLN A 269 17.63 7.75 14.54
CA GLN A 269 18.57 8.85 14.26
C GLN A 269 19.65 8.99 15.33
N VAL A 270 19.32 8.78 16.61
CA VAL A 270 20.32 8.79 17.69
C VAL A 270 21.31 7.62 17.51
N HIS A 271 20.81 6.45 17.14
CA HIS A 271 21.65 5.24 17.02
C HIS A 271 22.50 5.21 15.73
N TYR A 272 21.90 5.52 14.57
CA TYR A 272 22.56 5.43 13.26
C TYR A 272 23.04 6.78 12.71
N GLY A 273 22.73 7.87 13.40
CA GLY A 273 23.15 9.23 13.03
C GLY A 273 22.28 9.90 11.96
N LYS A 274 22.51 11.20 11.79
CA LYS A 274 21.78 12.05 10.83
C LYS A 274 22.08 11.70 9.37
N ARG A 275 23.21 11.08 9.06
CA ARG A 275 23.50 10.68 7.68
C ARG A 275 22.44 9.71 7.15
N GLU A 276 22.01 8.77 7.98
CA GLU A 276 21.04 7.75 7.58
C GLU A 276 19.58 8.17 7.83
N PHE A 277 19.32 8.93 8.89
CA PHE A 277 17.98 9.27 9.36
C PHE A 277 17.70 10.79 9.36
N ASN A 278 18.10 11.52 8.31
CA ASN A 278 17.77 12.95 8.13
C ASN A 278 16.73 13.19 7.03
N PHE A 279 15.63 12.43 7.08
CA PHE A 279 14.52 12.51 6.12
C PHE A 279 13.17 12.83 6.80
N PHE A 280 13.21 13.29 8.04
CA PHE A 280 12.04 13.78 8.76
C PHE A 280 12.39 15.10 9.45
N PRO A 281 11.45 16.06 9.49
CA PRO A 281 11.68 17.34 10.13
C PRO A 281 11.86 17.18 11.65
N GLN A 282 12.68 18.05 12.25
CA GLN A 282 12.86 18.12 13.70
C GLN A 282 11.50 18.25 14.39
N THR A 283 11.23 17.37 15.35
CA THR A 283 9.91 17.21 15.94
C THR A 283 9.99 17.01 17.46
N PHE A 284 9.02 17.57 18.17
CA PHE A 284 8.89 17.52 19.63
C PHE A 284 7.47 17.11 20.01
N VAL A 285 7.34 16.21 20.98
CA VAL A 285 6.06 15.74 21.51
C VAL A 285 5.76 16.47 22.82
N LEU A 286 4.77 17.35 22.80
CA LEU A 286 4.36 18.11 23.98
C LEU A 286 3.33 17.35 24.83
N PRO A 287 3.36 17.52 26.17
CA PRO A 287 4.19 18.47 26.92
C PRO A 287 5.62 17.98 27.24
N ILE A 288 5.91 16.69 27.03
CA ILE A 288 7.16 16.02 27.45
C ILE A 288 8.42 16.75 26.94
N ASP A 289 8.43 17.11 25.66
CA ASP A 289 9.59 17.74 25.02
C ASP A 289 9.59 19.28 25.11
N ALA A 290 8.80 19.90 25.99
CA ALA A 290 8.64 21.36 26.05
C ALA A 290 9.97 22.11 26.26
N LYS A 291 10.85 21.59 27.13
CA LYS A 291 12.18 22.18 27.37
C LYS A 291 13.08 22.09 26.14
N LEU A 292 13.03 20.97 25.41
CA LEU A 292 13.80 20.77 24.18
C LEU A 292 13.29 21.68 23.05
N LEU A 293 11.97 21.78 22.90
CA LEU A 293 11.35 22.71 21.96
C LEU A 293 11.76 24.14 22.27
N LYS A 294 11.79 24.55 23.55
CA LYS A 294 12.19 25.90 23.95
C LYS A 294 13.62 26.23 23.53
N ARG A 295 14.58 25.32 23.78
CA ARG A 295 15.98 25.49 23.33
C ARG A 295 16.06 25.64 21.81
N ALA A 296 15.44 24.73 21.06
CA ALA A 296 15.44 24.78 19.60
C ALA A 296 14.71 26.01 19.02
N TRP A 297 13.75 26.56 19.76
CA TRP A 297 13.07 27.81 19.42
C TRP A 297 14.00 29.01 19.61
N ASP A 298 14.70 29.07 20.74
CA ASP A 298 15.57 30.20 21.10
C ASP A 298 16.83 30.25 20.20
N GLU A 299 17.43 29.10 19.86
CA GLU A 299 18.54 29.01 18.88
C GLU A 299 18.14 29.53 17.49
N GLY A 300 16.87 29.37 17.13
CA GLY A 300 16.35 29.72 15.82
C GLY A 300 15.83 31.14 15.65
N GLY A 301 15.51 31.79 16.77
CA GLY A 301 14.77 33.04 16.82
C GLY A 301 13.44 33.02 16.05
N ASN A 302 12.92 34.22 15.75
CA ASN A 302 11.64 34.42 15.05
C ASN A 302 11.67 34.03 13.56
N ARG A 303 12.79 33.50 13.04
CA ARG A 303 12.92 33.08 11.64
C ARG A 303 12.32 31.69 11.39
N HIS A 304 12.22 30.85 12.42
CA HIS A 304 11.70 29.50 12.28
C HIS A 304 10.16 29.46 12.29
N LYS A 305 9.61 28.72 11.34
CA LYS A 305 8.20 28.36 11.29
C LYS A 305 8.05 26.93 11.81
N TRP A 306 6.97 26.68 12.53
CA TRP A 306 6.64 25.39 13.10
C TRP A 306 5.22 25.00 12.70
N ILE A 307 4.94 23.70 12.68
CA ILE A 307 3.61 23.16 12.42
C ILE A 307 3.18 22.33 13.62
N ILE A 308 2.02 22.68 14.16
CA ILE A 308 1.39 21.97 15.28
C ILE A 308 0.42 20.94 14.68
N LYS A 309 0.49 19.71 15.16
CA LYS A 309 -0.38 18.61 14.73
C LYS A 309 -0.90 17.85 15.96
N PRO A 310 -2.17 17.43 16.01
CA PRO A 310 -2.62 16.46 17.01
C PRO A 310 -1.99 15.08 16.77
N PRO A 311 -1.70 14.27 17.81
CA PRO A 311 -1.00 12.99 17.65
C PRO A 311 -1.74 11.94 16.81
N ALA A 312 -3.06 11.83 17.02
CA ALA A 312 -3.92 10.79 16.43
C ALA A 312 -5.06 11.37 15.56
N SER A 313 -4.93 12.60 15.05
CA SER A 313 -5.94 13.20 14.15
C SER A 313 -5.58 13.04 12.68
N ALA A 314 -6.61 13.09 11.83
CA ALA A 314 -6.53 13.02 10.38
C ALA A 314 -7.22 14.22 9.68
N ARG A 315 -7.28 14.19 8.34
CA ARG A 315 -8.00 15.18 7.49
C ARG A 315 -7.55 16.65 7.64
N GLY A 316 -6.37 16.85 8.25
CA GLY A 316 -5.80 18.17 8.54
C GLY A 316 -6.48 18.93 9.69
N ILE A 317 -7.34 18.27 10.48
CA ILE A 317 -8.03 18.87 11.64
C ILE A 317 -7.01 19.19 12.74
N GLY A 318 -7.13 20.38 13.32
CA GLY A 318 -6.24 20.86 14.40
C GLY A 318 -4.83 21.25 13.95
N ILE A 319 -4.50 21.17 12.65
CA ILE A 319 -3.20 21.54 12.13
C ILE A 319 -3.09 23.05 11.95
N ARG A 320 -2.01 23.64 12.49
CA ARG A 320 -1.72 25.08 12.36
C ARG A 320 -0.24 25.32 12.14
N VAL A 321 0.09 26.26 11.26
CA VAL A 321 1.46 26.76 11.11
C VAL A 321 1.63 28.00 11.99
N VAL A 322 2.70 28.02 12.78
CA VAL A 322 2.96 29.02 13.81
C VAL A 322 4.38 29.55 13.70
N HIS A 323 4.59 30.78 14.17
CA HIS A 323 5.89 31.45 14.18
C HIS A 323 6.11 32.28 15.46
N LYS A 324 5.15 32.30 16.38
CA LYS A 324 5.26 32.97 17.68
C LYS A 324 5.07 31.95 18.80
N TRP A 325 5.89 32.09 19.85
CA TRP A 325 5.90 31.14 20.99
C TRP A 325 4.54 31.04 21.69
N ASN A 326 3.83 32.16 21.81
CA ASN A 326 2.50 32.22 22.45
C ASN A 326 1.41 31.42 21.72
N GLN A 327 1.66 30.96 20.49
CA GLN A 327 0.76 30.10 19.73
C GLN A 327 0.90 28.62 20.10
N ILE A 328 1.93 28.24 20.86
CA ILE A 328 2.17 26.87 21.31
C ILE A 328 1.23 26.56 22.49
N PRO A 329 0.39 25.51 22.40
CA PRO A 329 -0.50 25.15 23.49
C PRO A 329 0.31 24.58 24.67
N LYS A 330 -0.01 25.03 25.89
CA LYS A 330 0.71 24.62 27.11
C LYS A 330 0.23 23.29 27.70
N ARG A 331 -1.07 23.00 27.61
CA ARG A 331 -1.73 21.87 28.30
C ARG A 331 -2.31 20.81 27.37
N ARG A 332 -2.15 20.97 26.04
CA ARG A 332 -2.71 20.03 25.05
C ARG A 332 -1.60 19.14 24.53
N GLN A 333 -1.85 17.83 24.51
CA GLN A 333 -0.95 16.88 23.85
C GLN A 333 -0.95 17.16 22.35
N VAL A 334 0.20 17.60 21.84
CA VAL A 334 0.39 17.93 20.42
C VAL A 334 1.82 17.62 20.03
N ILE A 335 2.04 17.57 18.72
CA ILE A 335 3.36 17.48 18.14
C ILE A 335 3.68 18.84 17.53
N VAL A 336 4.85 19.37 17.87
CA VAL A 336 5.41 20.59 17.27
C VAL A 336 6.58 20.19 16.41
N GLN A 337 6.45 20.42 15.10
CA GLN A 337 7.39 19.97 14.10
C GLN A 337 7.91 21.15 13.29
N ARG A 338 9.17 21.13 12.87
CA ARG A 338 9.73 22.17 12.00
C ARG A 338 8.93 22.21 10.71
N TYR A 339 8.42 23.39 10.34
CA TYR A 339 7.69 23.55 9.10
C TYR A 339 8.68 23.64 7.92
N LEU A 340 8.53 22.75 6.95
CA LEU A 340 9.30 22.75 5.71
C LEU A 340 8.85 23.94 4.84
N SER A 341 9.56 25.07 4.97
CA SER A 341 9.13 26.34 4.41
C SER A 341 9.50 26.55 2.94
N ARG A 342 10.37 25.72 2.39
CA ARG A 342 10.86 25.78 1.00
C ARG A 342 10.43 24.51 0.25
N PRO A 343 9.16 24.41 -0.17
CA PRO A 343 8.71 23.31 -1.02
C PRO A 343 9.30 23.41 -2.42
N TYR A 344 9.46 22.27 -3.09
CA TYR A 344 9.44 22.27 -4.55
C TYR A 344 8.04 22.70 -5.01
N LEU A 345 7.97 23.66 -5.93
CA LEU A 345 6.71 24.24 -6.40
C LEU A 345 6.50 23.89 -7.86
N ILE A 346 5.30 23.45 -8.20
CA ILE A 346 4.86 23.30 -9.59
C ILE A 346 3.79 24.35 -9.85
N ASN A 347 4.00 25.16 -10.88
CA ASN A 347 3.16 26.32 -11.19
C ASN A 347 2.91 27.20 -9.94
N GLY A 348 3.92 27.36 -9.07
CA GLY A 348 3.81 28.14 -7.83
C GLY A 348 2.93 27.52 -6.73
N SER A 349 2.53 26.25 -6.84
CA SER A 349 1.65 25.58 -5.86
C SER A 349 2.42 24.49 -5.11
N LYS A 350 2.19 24.40 -3.79
CA LYS A 350 2.76 23.36 -2.93
C LYS A 350 2.05 22.03 -3.22
N PHE A 351 2.77 20.92 -3.13
CA PHE A 351 2.17 19.59 -3.21
C PHE A 351 2.81 18.60 -2.24
N ASP A 352 2.14 17.48 -2.05
CA ASP A 352 2.70 16.28 -1.42
C ASP A 352 2.42 15.05 -2.29
N LEU A 353 3.09 13.95 -1.95
CA LEU A 353 2.92 12.64 -2.57
C LEU A 353 2.24 11.72 -1.56
N ARG A 354 1.12 11.13 -1.97
CA ARG A 354 0.50 9.97 -1.31
C ARG A 354 0.98 8.71 -2.02
N LEU A 355 1.80 7.93 -1.33
CA LEU A 355 2.33 6.65 -1.80
C LEU A 355 1.65 5.50 -1.04
N TYR A 356 1.42 4.39 -1.73
CA TYR A 356 0.79 3.21 -1.15
C TYR A 356 1.83 2.13 -0.88
N VAL A 357 2.01 1.79 0.39
CA VAL A 357 2.98 0.79 0.85
C VAL A 357 2.22 -0.35 1.48
N TYR A 358 2.37 -1.55 0.93
CA TYR A 358 1.71 -2.75 1.39
C TYR A 358 2.70 -3.68 2.09
N ILE A 359 2.34 -4.13 3.29
CA ILE A 359 3.17 -5.05 4.08
C ILE A 359 2.39 -6.34 4.26
N THR A 360 2.97 -7.47 3.85
CA THR A 360 2.35 -8.80 4.00
C THR A 360 2.90 -9.58 5.19
N SER A 361 4.08 -9.22 5.70
CA SER A 361 4.68 -9.88 6.85
C SER A 361 5.76 -9.00 7.46
N TYR A 362 5.94 -9.13 8.78
CA TYR A 362 7.09 -8.59 9.53
C TYR A 362 8.16 -9.66 9.82
N ASP A 363 7.86 -10.94 9.60
CA ASP A 363 8.79 -12.05 9.79
C ASP A 363 8.57 -13.10 8.68
N PRO A 364 9.43 -13.22 7.65
CA PRO A 364 10.39 -12.19 7.26
C PRO A 364 9.66 -10.91 6.84
N LEU A 365 10.31 -9.76 7.02
CA LEU A 365 9.75 -8.46 6.60
C LEU A 365 9.58 -8.42 5.07
N ARG A 366 8.36 -8.16 4.61
CA ARG A 366 8.02 -8.06 3.18
C ARG A 366 7.22 -6.80 2.91
N ILE A 367 7.85 -5.87 2.18
CA ILE A 367 7.31 -4.55 1.88
C ILE A 367 7.17 -4.42 0.36
N TYR A 368 6.01 -3.93 -0.08
CA TYR A 368 5.69 -3.67 -1.48
C TYR A 368 5.32 -2.20 -1.60
N LEU A 369 5.99 -1.48 -2.51
CA LEU A 369 5.65 -0.10 -2.86
C LEU A 369 4.89 -0.13 -4.18
N TYR A 370 3.66 0.41 -4.18
CA TYR A 370 2.90 0.55 -5.42
C TYR A 370 3.61 1.54 -6.35
N ASP A 371 3.62 1.24 -7.66
CA ASP A 371 4.37 2.00 -8.66
C ASP A 371 3.70 3.33 -9.05
N ASP A 372 2.48 3.56 -8.57
CA ASP A 372 1.73 4.79 -8.71
C ASP A 372 1.22 5.31 -7.35
N GLY A 373 0.61 6.49 -7.37
CA GLY A 373 0.12 7.19 -6.18
C GLY A 373 -0.64 8.45 -6.54
N LEU A 374 -0.95 9.27 -5.53
CA LEU A 374 -1.64 10.54 -5.75
C LEU A 374 -0.73 11.71 -5.41
N VAL A 375 -0.61 12.65 -6.33
CA VAL A 375 0.04 13.94 -6.08
C VAL A 375 -1.05 14.94 -5.75
N ARG A 376 -0.97 15.57 -4.58
CA ARG A 376 -2.03 16.44 -4.06
C ARG A 376 -1.53 17.87 -3.95
N PHE A 377 -2.16 18.77 -4.68
CA PHE A 377 -1.79 20.18 -4.71
C PHE A 377 -2.62 21.01 -3.71
N ALA A 378 -1.96 22.00 -3.14
CA ALA A 378 -2.60 23.13 -2.49
C ALA A 378 -3.35 23.96 -3.54
N SER A 379 -4.56 24.43 -3.23
CA SER A 379 -5.39 25.20 -4.17
C SER A 379 -5.06 26.69 -4.22
N CYS A 380 -4.18 27.17 -3.34
CA CYS A 380 -3.63 28.53 -3.39
C CYS A 380 -2.13 28.52 -3.69
N LYS A 381 -1.65 29.54 -4.43
CA LYS A 381 -0.22 29.73 -4.70
C LYS A 381 0.56 29.95 -3.42
N TYR A 382 1.75 29.36 -3.35
CA TYR A 382 2.57 29.38 -2.17
C TYR A 382 3.25 30.73 -1.98
N SER A 383 3.23 31.24 -0.74
CA SER A 383 3.96 32.43 -0.33
C SER A 383 4.88 32.12 0.84
N TYR A 384 6.08 32.71 0.81
CA TYR A 384 7.04 32.66 1.90
C TYR A 384 6.71 33.62 3.04
N SER A 385 5.75 34.53 2.85
CA SER A 385 5.36 35.51 3.86
C SER A 385 4.82 34.85 5.13
N THR A 386 5.08 35.45 6.28
CA THR A 386 4.43 35.04 7.54
C THR A 386 2.97 35.47 7.61
N LYS A 387 2.56 36.44 6.78
CA LYS A 387 1.18 36.96 6.72
C LYS A 387 0.19 35.92 6.19
N THR A 388 0.66 34.93 5.43
CA THR A 388 -0.21 33.93 4.79
C THR A 388 -0.34 32.63 5.59
N LEU A 389 0.31 32.50 6.76
CA LEU A 389 0.36 31.24 7.53
C LEU A 389 -1.00 30.74 8.03
N SER A 390 -1.99 31.62 8.13
CA SER A 390 -3.38 31.26 8.45
C SER A 390 -4.12 30.63 7.26
N ASN A 391 -3.66 30.84 6.02
CA ASN A 391 -4.29 30.27 4.84
C ASN A 391 -3.99 28.77 4.71
N ARG A 392 -4.96 27.96 5.12
CA ARG A 392 -4.86 26.50 5.10
C ARG A 392 -4.84 25.92 3.69
N TYR A 393 -5.47 26.57 2.71
CA TYR A 393 -5.49 26.15 1.29
C TYR A 393 -4.15 26.36 0.58
N MET A 394 -3.20 27.05 1.22
CA MET A 394 -1.83 27.24 0.74
C MET A 394 -0.85 26.28 1.42
N HIS A 395 -0.98 26.13 2.74
CA HIS A 395 0.01 25.43 3.55
C HIS A 395 -0.29 23.94 3.75
N LEU A 396 -1.54 23.52 3.55
CA LEU A 396 -2.00 22.14 3.67
C LEU A 396 -2.47 21.62 2.31
N THR A 397 -2.05 20.42 1.96
CA THR A 397 -2.26 19.74 0.67
C THR A 397 -3.35 18.67 0.75
N ASN A 398 -3.94 18.46 1.93
CA ASN A 398 -5.00 17.47 2.13
C ASN A 398 -6.21 17.78 1.23
N TYR A 399 -6.69 16.75 0.52
CA TYR A 399 -7.89 16.84 -0.32
C TYR A 399 -9.12 17.32 0.47
N SER A 400 -9.32 16.83 1.70
CA SER A 400 -10.46 17.20 2.55
C SER A 400 -10.55 18.70 2.86
N ILE A 401 -9.42 19.41 2.79
CA ILE A 401 -9.34 20.85 2.97
C ILE A 401 -9.52 21.54 1.62
N ASN A 402 -8.66 21.22 0.65
CA ASN A 402 -8.63 21.95 -0.62
C ASN A 402 -9.88 21.75 -1.47
N LYS A 403 -10.60 20.63 -1.35
CA LYS A 403 -11.89 20.43 -2.05
C LYS A 403 -12.97 21.45 -1.68
N ARG A 404 -12.81 22.15 -0.56
CA ARG A 404 -13.74 23.18 -0.06
C ARG A 404 -13.39 24.59 -0.55
N ASN A 405 -12.30 24.75 -1.27
CA ASN A 405 -11.93 26.03 -1.87
C ASN A 405 -12.52 26.15 -3.27
N ASP A 406 -13.16 27.27 -3.58
CA ASP A 406 -13.83 27.49 -4.87
C ASP A 406 -12.88 27.38 -6.08
N GLY A 407 -11.59 27.68 -5.87
CA GLY A 407 -10.55 27.52 -6.89
C GLY A 407 -10.11 26.07 -7.14
N TYR A 408 -10.67 25.09 -6.45
CA TYR A 408 -10.28 23.69 -6.60
C TYR A 408 -10.78 23.08 -7.90
N LYS A 409 -9.83 22.73 -8.76
CA LYS A 409 -10.06 22.04 -10.04
C LYS A 409 -9.79 20.55 -9.92
N GLN A 410 -10.79 19.73 -10.24
CA GLN A 410 -10.66 18.27 -10.36
C GLN A 410 -9.86 17.88 -11.61
N ASN A 411 -9.36 16.66 -11.60
CA ASN A 411 -8.73 16.05 -12.76
C ASN A 411 -9.28 14.63 -12.90
N ASP A 412 -9.87 14.38 -14.05
CA ASP A 412 -10.52 13.11 -14.37
C ASP A 412 -9.62 12.21 -15.24
N ASP A 413 -8.49 12.72 -15.74
CA ASP A 413 -7.55 11.98 -16.59
C ASP A 413 -6.21 11.75 -15.87
N GLU A 414 -5.81 10.48 -15.77
CA GLU A 414 -4.56 10.05 -15.13
C GLU A 414 -3.30 10.39 -15.91
N ASN A 415 -3.40 10.59 -17.22
CA ASN A 415 -2.27 10.88 -18.08
C ASN A 415 -1.98 12.39 -18.16
N VAL A 416 -2.85 13.22 -17.61
CA VAL A 416 -2.79 14.68 -17.73
C VAL A 416 -2.38 15.33 -16.42
N CYS A 417 -1.46 16.28 -16.50
CA CYS A 417 -1.00 17.12 -15.39
C CYS A 417 -1.90 18.37 -15.25
N GLN A 418 -3.18 18.17 -14.92
CA GLN A 418 -4.15 19.25 -14.75
C GLN A 418 -4.83 19.22 -13.38
N GLY A 419 -5.48 20.32 -13.00
CA GLY A 419 -6.17 20.42 -11.72
C GLY A 419 -5.24 20.29 -10.50
N HIS A 420 -5.81 19.87 -9.37
CA HIS A 420 -5.13 19.83 -8.07
C HIS A 420 -4.86 18.40 -7.56
N LYS A 421 -5.01 17.41 -8.43
CA LYS A 421 -4.70 16.00 -8.13
C LYS A 421 -4.15 15.34 -9.40
N TRP A 422 -2.92 14.82 -9.34
CA TRP A 422 -2.32 14.08 -10.46
C TRP A 422 -2.01 12.64 -10.06
N ALA A 423 -1.90 11.75 -11.05
CA ALA A 423 -1.21 10.49 -10.88
C ALA A 423 0.28 10.73 -10.61
N LEU A 424 0.92 9.84 -9.84
CA LEU A 424 2.35 9.92 -9.58
C LEU A 424 3.15 9.68 -10.87
N LYS A 425 2.70 8.75 -11.71
CA LYS A 425 3.29 8.50 -13.04
C LYS A 425 3.30 9.76 -13.91
N ALA A 426 2.21 10.54 -13.90
CA ALA A 426 2.12 11.80 -14.63
C ALA A 426 3.14 12.84 -14.11
N LEU A 427 3.31 12.95 -12.78
CA LEU A 427 4.34 13.81 -12.20
C LEU A 427 5.76 13.41 -12.66
N TRP A 428 6.08 12.12 -12.71
CA TRP A 428 7.39 11.68 -13.21
C TRP A 428 7.60 12.06 -14.67
N GLY A 429 6.57 11.89 -15.51
CA GLY A 429 6.60 12.37 -16.89
C GLY A 429 6.83 13.88 -16.99
N TYR A 430 6.15 14.66 -16.14
CA TYR A 430 6.31 16.11 -16.06
C TYR A 430 7.74 16.51 -15.66
N LEU A 431 8.26 15.99 -14.55
CA LEU A 431 9.60 16.36 -14.07
C LEU A 431 10.72 15.96 -15.05
N LYS A 432 10.59 14.80 -15.72
CA LYS A 432 11.53 14.38 -16.77
C LYS A 432 11.61 15.39 -17.91
N LYS A 433 10.49 16.00 -18.32
CA LYS A 433 10.46 17.04 -19.37
C LYS A 433 11.25 18.29 -18.99
N TYR A 434 11.42 18.57 -17.69
CA TYR A 434 12.25 19.66 -17.17
C TYR A 434 13.69 19.24 -16.82
N GLY A 435 14.13 18.05 -17.27
CA GLY A 435 15.50 17.57 -17.07
C GLY A 435 15.80 17.06 -15.65
N ILE A 436 14.78 16.82 -14.83
CA ILE A 436 14.96 16.33 -13.45
C ILE A 436 15.16 14.82 -13.42
N ASN A 437 16.17 14.36 -12.69
CA ASN A 437 16.45 12.94 -12.47
C ASN A 437 15.44 12.31 -11.49
N THR A 438 14.28 11.92 -12.03
CA THR A 438 13.20 11.27 -11.27
C THR A 438 13.59 9.90 -10.72
N THR A 439 14.51 9.17 -11.36
CA THR A 439 15.00 7.87 -10.87
C THR A 439 15.71 8.03 -9.53
N ALA A 440 16.61 9.01 -9.41
CA ALA A 440 17.31 9.27 -8.15
C ALA A 440 16.33 9.68 -7.03
N ILE A 441 15.33 10.51 -7.34
CA ILE A 441 14.28 10.88 -6.36
C ILE A 441 13.51 9.65 -5.90
N TRP A 442 13.14 8.76 -6.84
CA TRP A 442 12.38 7.55 -6.52
C TRP A 442 13.18 6.56 -5.66
N GLU A 443 14.48 6.38 -5.92
CA GLU A 443 15.35 5.56 -5.06
C GLU A 443 15.48 6.16 -3.66
N ASN A 444 15.62 7.48 -3.53
CA ASN A 444 15.61 8.15 -2.22
C ASN A 444 14.27 7.97 -1.50
N ILE A 445 13.14 8.00 -2.21
CA ILE A 445 11.81 7.74 -1.65
C ILE A 445 11.71 6.30 -1.12
N LYS A 446 12.21 5.30 -1.87
CA LYS A 446 12.23 3.91 -1.42
C LYS A 446 13.06 3.76 -0.14
N ASP A 447 14.25 4.36 -0.08
CA ASP A 447 15.13 4.30 1.08
C ASP A 447 14.44 4.83 2.36
N ILE A 448 13.82 6.02 2.29
CA ILE A 448 13.17 6.61 3.46
C ILE A 448 11.92 5.80 3.89
N ILE A 449 11.20 5.17 2.95
CA ILE A 449 10.07 4.28 3.25
C ILE A 449 10.58 3.04 3.99
N LEU A 450 11.62 2.38 3.47
CA LEU A 450 12.21 1.19 4.08
C LEU A 450 12.68 1.49 5.51
N LYS A 451 13.47 2.55 5.69
CA LYS A 451 13.97 2.98 7.00
C LYS A 451 12.85 3.35 7.96
N THR A 452 11.76 3.93 7.45
CA THR A 452 10.57 4.22 8.27
C THR A 452 9.89 2.95 8.77
N VAL A 453 9.68 1.96 7.90
CA VAL A 453 9.10 0.67 8.30
C VAL A 453 10.00 -0.02 9.33
N ILE A 454 11.31 -0.10 9.06
CA ILE A 454 12.31 -0.71 9.94
C ILE A 454 12.30 -0.05 11.33
N SER A 455 12.12 1.27 11.43
CA SER A 455 12.08 1.97 12.71
C SER A 455 10.98 1.48 13.66
N SER A 456 9.91 0.90 13.10
CA SER A 456 8.73 0.38 13.82
C SER A 456 8.65 -1.15 13.85
N GLU A 457 9.48 -1.84 13.06
CA GLU A 457 9.44 -3.29 12.82
C GLU A 457 9.40 -4.07 14.13
N THR A 458 10.34 -3.82 15.04
CA THR A 458 10.52 -4.64 16.24
C THR A 458 9.30 -4.60 17.15
N PHE A 459 8.66 -3.43 17.27
CA PHE A 459 7.47 -3.26 18.11
C PHE A 459 6.25 -3.97 17.52
N ILE A 460 6.06 -3.83 16.20
CA ILE A 460 4.94 -4.47 15.50
C ILE A 460 5.14 -5.99 15.49
N ASN A 461 6.34 -6.46 15.16
CA ASN A 461 6.66 -7.88 15.09
C ASN A 461 6.50 -8.58 16.46
N SER A 462 6.89 -7.94 17.56
CA SER A 462 6.65 -8.46 18.91
C SER A 462 5.14 -8.66 19.20
N LEU A 463 4.30 -7.70 18.79
CA LEU A 463 2.86 -7.79 18.95
C LEU A 463 2.24 -8.85 18.02
N VAL A 464 2.75 -8.99 16.79
CA VAL A 464 2.35 -10.05 15.87
C VAL A 464 2.65 -11.42 16.47
N LYS A 465 3.87 -11.65 16.96
CA LYS A 465 4.28 -12.93 17.56
C LYS A 465 3.45 -13.32 18.79
N SER A 466 3.03 -12.35 19.58
CA SER A 466 2.27 -12.60 20.82
C SER A 466 0.74 -12.69 20.62
N ASN A 467 0.20 -12.16 19.52
CA ASN A 467 -1.26 -12.06 19.34
C ASN A 467 -1.80 -12.74 18.08
N VAL A 468 -0.95 -13.13 17.12
CA VAL A 468 -1.40 -13.69 15.84
C VAL A 468 -0.97 -15.16 15.75
N ARG A 469 -1.93 -16.06 15.51
CA ARG A 469 -1.67 -17.51 15.40
C ARG A 469 -0.82 -17.86 14.18
N ARG A 470 -1.16 -17.28 13.02
CA ARG A 470 -0.40 -17.45 11.78
C ARG A 470 -0.08 -16.11 11.13
N ARG A 471 1.18 -15.97 10.69
CA ARG A 471 1.66 -14.80 9.94
C ARG A 471 0.83 -14.51 8.69
N TYR A 472 0.28 -15.56 8.07
CA TYR A 472 -0.65 -15.47 6.94
C TYR A 472 -1.86 -14.57 7.21
N SER A 473 -2.32 -14.47 8.45
CA SER A 473 -3.60 -13.85 8.80
C SER A 473 -3.59 -12.33 8.79
N CYS A 474 -2.43 -11.66 8.83
CA CYS A 474 -2.36 -10.22 8.88
C CYS A 474 -1.63 -9.67 7.65
N HIS A 475 -2.16 -8.59 7.09
CA HIS A 475 -1.56 -7.84 6.01
C HIS A 475 -2.09 -6.41 6.07
N GLU A 476 -1.34 -5.40 5.63
CA GLU A 476 -1.79 -4.01 5.82
C GLU A 476 -1.29 -3.06 4.75
N LEU A 477 -2.19 -2.18 4.33
CA LEU A 477 -1.92 -1.11 3.39
C LEU A 477 -1.75 0.22 4.14
N PHE A 478 -0.59 0.83 3.98
CA PHE A 478 -0.25 2.13 4.54
C PHE A 478 -0.23 3.21 3.46
N GLY A 479 -0.72 4.40 3.79
CA GLY A 479 -0.57 5.61 2.97
C GLY A 479 0.57 6.48 3.50
N PHE A 480 1.68 6.51 2.80
CA PHE A 480 2.83 7.36 3.12
C PHE A 480 2.64 8.74 2.50
N ASP A 481 2.78 9.78 3.33
CA ASP A 481 2.74 11.17 2.89
C ASP A 481 4.17 11.69 2.83
N VAL A 482 4.67 11.91 1.60
CA VAL A 482 6.03 12.36 1.32
C VAL A 482 6.01 13.76 0.74
N PHE A 483 6.95 14.60 1.18
CA PHE A 483 7.12 15.96 0.71
C PHE A 483 8.46 16.11 0.00
N LEU A 484 8.50 16.91 -1.07
CA LEU A 484 9.74 17.29 -1.75
C LEU A 484 10.07 18.75 -1.42
N ASP A 485 11.27 18.97 -0.89
CA ASP A 485 11.78 20.33 -0.68
C ASP A 485 12.33 20.95 -1.97
N GLU A 486 12.76 22.20 -1.94
CA GLU A 486 13.26 22.95 -3.10
C GLU A 486 14.44 22.27 -3.82
N THR A 487 15.16 21.39 -3.13
CA THR A 487 16.29 20.61 -3.66
C THR A 487 15.86 19.22 -4.13
N LEU A 488 14.56 18.94 -4.14
CA LEU A 488 13.95 17.65 -4.47
C LEU A 488 14.33 16.52 -3.49
N LYS A 489 14.78 16.87 -2.29
CA LYS A 489 15.00 15.89 -1.22
C LYS A 489 13.64 15.44 -0.65
N PRO A 490 13.40 14.14 -0.50
CA PRO A 490 12.16 13.63 0.05
C PRO A 490 12.15 13.64 1.59
N TRP A 491 11.01 13.98 2.16
CA TRP A 491 10.76 14.05 3.60
C TRP A 491 9.49 13.28 3.97
N ILE A 492 9.57 12.42 4.99
CA ILE A 492 8.39 11.76 5.58
C ILE A 492 7.61 12.78 6.40
N ILE A 493 6.31 12.90 6.11
CA ILE A 493 5.39 13.82 6.80
C ILE A 493 4.48 13.08 7.77
N GLU A 494 3.90 11.95 7.34
CA GLU A 494 3.11 11.04 8.16
C GLU A 494 2.92 9.70 7.46
N VAL A 495 2.51 8.68 8.21
CA VAL A 495 2.07 7.38 7.69
C VAL A 495 0.64 7.14 8.16
N ASN A 496 -0.25 6.82 7.23
CA ASN A 496 -1.66 6.55 7.49
C ASN A 496 -1.92 5.04 7.48
N ILE A 497 -2.42 4.47 8.58
CA ILE A 497 -2.78 3.04 8.69
C ILE A 497 -4.09 2.68 7.98
N SER A 498 -4.90 3.70 7.68
CA SER A 498 -6.15 3.57 6.94
C SER A 498 -6.20 4.66 5.87
N PRO A 499 -5.39 4.56 4.81
CA PRO A 499 -5.44 5.53 3.72
C PRO A 499 -6.85 5.54 3.10
N SER A 500 -7.36 6.72 2.74
CA SER A 500 -8.67 6.81 2.09
C SER A 500 -8.65 6.11 0.73
N LEU A 501 -9.52 5.11 0.59
CA LEU A 501 -9.78 4.38 -0.65
C LEU A 501 -11.12 4.79 -1.30
N HIS A 502 -11.64 5.97 -0.96
CA HIS A 502 -12.79 6.54 -1.66
C HIS A 502 -12.39 6.88 -3.10
N SER A 503 -13.19 6.45 -4.08
CA SER A 503 -12.87 6.57 -5.50
C SER A 503 -13.99 7.29 -6.24
N ASN A 504 -14.08 8.60 -6.04
CA ASN A 504 -15.16 9.43 -6.57
C ASN A 504 -14.83 10.08 -7.92
N SER A 505 -13.57 9.99 -8.39
CA SER A 505 -13.18 10.46 -9.72
C SER A 505 -12.57 9.30 -10.53
N PRO A 506 -12.61 9.36 -11.87
CA PRO A 506 -12.02 8.31 -12.71
C PRO A 506 -10.53 8.09 -12.40
N LEU A 507 -9.77 9.17 -12.17
CA LEU A 507 -8.39 9.12 -11.67
C LEU A 507 -8.25 8.28 -10.38
N ASP A 508 -9.10 8.52 -9.38
CA ASP A 508 -9.04 7.75 -8.13
C ASP A 508 -9.42 6.29 -8.37
N MET A 509 -10.39 6.01 -9.26
CA MET A 509 -10.82 4.66 -9.60
C MET A 509 -9.72 3.86 -10.28
N THR A 510 -9.00 4.42 -11.26
CA THR A 510 -7.93 3.69 -11.94
C THR A 510 -6.78 3.36 -10.99
N ILE A 511 -6.28 4.34 -10.26
CA ILE A 511 -5.14 4.15 -9.35
C ILE A 511 -5.50 3.23 -8.18
N LYS A 512 -6.61 3.49 -7.48
CA LYS A 512 -7.00 2.69 -6.31
C LYS A 512 -7.56 1.32 -6.71
N GLY A 513 -8.22 1.22 -7.87
CA GLY A 513 -8.70 -0.05 -8.41
C GLY A 513 -7.56 -1.00 -8.71
N GLY A 514 -6.55 -0.53 -9.44
CA GLY A 514 -5.31 -1.27 -9.69
C GLY A 514 -4.61 -1.67 -8.39
N MET A 515 -4.39 -0.71 -7.50
CA MET A 515 -3.74 -0.92 -6.22
C MET A 515 -4.49 -1.95 -5.34
N VAL A 516 -5.82 -1.87 -5.23
CA VAL A 516 -6.61 -2.83 -4.43
C VAL A 516 -6.54 -4.22 -5.03
N LYS A 517 -6.67 -4.34 -6.36
CA LYS A 517 -6.54 -5.62 -7.05
C LYS A 517 -5.19 -6.26 -6.75
N ASP A 518 -4.09 -5.52 -6.93
CA ASP A 518 -2.75 -6.05 -6.70
C ASP A 518 -2.52 -6.40 -5.23
N MET A 519 -2.98 -5.55 -4.31
CA MET A 519 -2.94 -5.82 -2.87
C MET A 519 -3.64 -7.13 -2.51
N LEU A 520 -4.86 -7.37 -2.99
CA LEU A 520 -5.63 -8.58 -2.69
C LEU A 520 -5.01 -9.84 -3.32
N ASN A 521 -4.47 -9.74 -4.53
CA ASN A 521 -3.74 -10.84 -5.18
C ASN A 521 -2.44 -11.18 -4.43
N ILE A 522 -1.67 -10.16 -4.01
CA ILE A 522 -0.45 -10.35 -3.21
C ILE A 522 -0.80 -10.87 -1.81
N ALA A 523 -1.97 -10.51 -1.25
CA ALA A 523 -2.43 -11.07 0.02
C ALA A 523 -2.58 -12.60 -0.02
N GLY A 524 -2.86 -13.17 -1.21
CA GLY A 524 -2.89 -14.61 -1.42
C GLY A 524 -4.00 -15.32 -0.65
N PHE A 525 -5.24 -14.91 -0.85
CA PHE A 525 -6.40 -15.56 -0.25
C PHE A 525 -6.50 -17.01 -0.75
N GLN A 526 -6.47 -17.98 0.15
CA GLN A 526 -6.56 -19.41 -0.15
C GLN A 526 -7.96 -19.92 0.18
N ILE A 527 -8.35 -21.01 -0.48
CA ILE A 527 -9.55 -21.74 -0.10
C ILE A 527 -9.21 -22.56 1.15
N PRO A 528 -9.90 -22.38 2.28
CA PRO A 528 -9.64 -23.17 3.48
C PRO A 528 -10.00 -24.64 3.27
N ASP A 529 -9.34 -25.53 4.00
CA ASP A 529 -9.75 -26.93 4.03
C ASP A 529 -11.14 -27.04 4.70
N ARG A 530 -11.99 -27.97 4.25
CA ARG A 530 -13.32 -28.18 4.85
C ARG A 530 -13.22 -28.49 6.35
N SER A 531 -12.20 -29.22 6.78
CA SER A 531 -11.96 -29.56 8.19
C SER A 531 -11.69 -28.31 9.06
N GLU A 532 -11.00 -27.31 8.52
CA GLU A 532 -10.69 -26.06 9.22
C GLU A 532 -11.93 -25.17 9.41
N VAL A 533 -12.90 -25.24 8.49
CA VAL A 533 -14.14 -24.46 8.56
C VAL A 533 -15.17 -25.10 9.50
N VAL A 534 -15.23 -26.43 9.52
CA VAL A 534 -16.23 -27.22 10.27
C VAL A 534 -15.84 -27.47 11.73
N SER A 535 -14.59 -27.21 12.12
CA SER A 535 -14.13 -27.24 13.53
C SER A 535 -14.77 -26.12 14.37
N VAL A 536 -16.07 -26.27 14.60
CA VAL A 536 -16.85 -25.57 15.62
C VAL A 536 -16.93 -26.55 16.80
N PRO A 537 -16.55 -26.19 18.04
CA PRO A 537 -16.55 -27.10 19.19
C PRO A 537 -17.93 -27.57 19.68
N TRP A 538 -18.97 -27.58 18.83
CA TRP A 538 -20.36 -27.79 19.26
C TRP A 538 -21.24 -28.50 18.23
N LEU A 539 -20.70 -29.52 17.56
CA LEU A 539 -21.52 -30.54 16.91
C LEU A 539 -21.00 -31.91 17.37
N PRO A 540 -21.81 -32.73 18.06
CA PRO A 540 -21.40 -34.09 18.37
C PRO A 540 -21.16 -34.84 17.05
N ALA A 541 -20.10 -35.64 17.01
CA ALA A 541 -19.79 -36.49 15.87
C ALA A 541 -21.01 -37.36 15.51
N PRO A 542 -21.30 -37.57 14.22
CA PRO A 542 -22.33 -38.52 13.83
C PRO A 542 -21.93 -39.90 14.36
N THR A 543 -22.82 -40.49 15.16
CA THR A 543 -22.73 -41.88 15.64
C THR A 543 -22.77 -42.87 14.50
#